data_AF-A0A940Z8K6-F1
#
_entry.id   AF-A0A940Z8K6-F1
#
_cell.length_a   1.000
_cell.length_b   1.000
_cell.length_c   1.000
_cell.angle_alpha   90.00
_cell.angle_beta   90.00
_cell.angle_gamma   90.00
#
_symmetry.space_group_name_H-M   'P 1'
#
loop_
_entity.id
_entity.type
_entity.pdbx_description
1 polymer ?
#
loop_
_entity_poly.entity_id
_entity_poly.type
_entity_poly.pdbx_seq_one_letter_code
_entity_poly.pdbx_strand_id
1 'polypeptide(L)'
;TLTAGVVTYTPDANYVGSDSFTYTVSDGDLTDEGMVSVTVANVNHAPVAVDDAYTVFVNMPLTVSNQDGVLKNDSDLDGDNLIAILVDGTSHGSLQLNADGSFVYTPAADFYGTDSFTYKVFDGSAHSSTVTVTISVQVPIFLPLING
;
A
#
# COMPACT_ATOMS: atom_id res chain seq x y z
N THR A 1 7.99 28.98 -19.05
CA THR A 1 8.41 30.28 -19.61
C THR A 1 8.64 30.11 -21.10
N LEU A 2 8.32 31.13 -21.91
CA LEU A 2 8.67 31.16 -23.33
C LEU A 2 10.04 31.82 -23.46
N THR A 3 11.03 31.10 -23.99
CA THR A 3 12.35 31.67 -24.31
C THR A 3 12.74 31.16 -25.69
N ALA A 4 12.93 32.07 -26.65
CA ALA A 4 13.34 31.76 -28.02
C ALA A 4 12.48 30.69 -28.75
N GLY A 5 11.16 30.70 -28.55
CA GLY A 5 10.25 29.73 -29.19
C GLY A 5 10.22 28.34 -28.55
N VAL A 6 10.94 28.13 -27.44
CA VAL A 6 10.85 26.91 -26.63
C VAL A 6 9.87 27.12 -25.50
N VAL A 7 8.94 26.18 -25.35
CA VAL A 7 8.07 26.07 -24.17
C VAL A 7 8.58 24.90 -23.32
N THR A 8 8.84 25.17 -22.05
CA THR A 8 9.01 24.12 -21.04
C THR A 8 7.71 24.00 -20.25
N TYR A 9 7.13 22.81 -20.27
CA TYR A 9 5.97 22.43 -19.48
C TYR A 9 6.41 21.42 -18.42
N THR A 10 6.11 21.71 -17.17
CA THR A 10 6.34 20.81 -16.05
C THR A 10 5.00 20.69 -15.33
N PRO A 11 4.31 19.55 -15.45
CA PRO A 11 3.07 19.35 -14.71
C PRO A 11 3.35 19.30 -13.21
N ASP A 12 2.34 19.61 -12.41
CA ASP A 12 2.41 19.37 -10.97
C ASP A 12 2.70 17.88 -10.70
N ALA A 13 3.38 17.61 -9.59
CA ALA A 13 3.62 16.23 -9.18
C ALA A 13 2.28 15.47 -9.11
N ASN A 14 2.24 14.28 -9.72
CA ASN A 14 1.08 13.38 -9.79
C ASN A 14 -0.11 13.91 -10.61
N TYR A 15 0.05 15.01 -11.36
CA TYR A 15 -0.99 15.44 -12.28
C TYR A 15 -1.10 14.48 -13.47
N VAL A 16 -2.30 13.95 -13.68
CA VAL A 16 -2.67 13.11 -14.83
C VAL A 16 -3.86 13.77 -15.51
N GLY A 17 -3.74 14.00 -16.82
CA GLY A 17 -4.85 14.59 -17.57
C GLY A 17 -4.41 15.48 -18.72
N SER A 18 -5.42 16.14 -19.29
CA SER A 18 -5.25 17.11 -20.36
C SER A 18 -5.08 18.50 -19.79
N ASP A 19 -4.02 19.17 -20.22
CA ASP A 19 -3.74 20.56 -19.94
C ASP A 19 -3.62 21.36 -21.24
N SER A 20 -3.75 22.67 -21.17
CA SER A 20 -3.62 23.53 -22.32
C SER A 20 -3.18 24.93 -21.95
N PHE A 21 -2.44 25.55 -22.84
CA PHE A 21 -2.17 26.97 -22.78
C PHE A 21 -2.34 27.60 -24.17
N THR A 22 -2.75 28.87 -24.18
CA THR A 22 -2.83 29.67 -25.40
C THR A 22 -1.61 30.56 -25.53
N TYR A 23 -1.28 30.94 -26.76
CA TYR A 23 -0.24 31.91 -27.07
C TYR A 23 -0.67 32.79 -28.24
N THR A 24 -0.13 34.00 -28.30
CA THR A 24 -0.41 34.95 -29.39
C THR A 24 0.85 35.13 -30.23
N VAL A 25 0.72 35.06 -31.56
CA VAL A 25 1.77 35.41 -32.51
C VAL A 25 1.45 36.75 -33.18
N SER A 26 2.46 37.56 -33.47
CA SER A 26 2.29 38.86 -34.13
C SER A 26 3.42 39.14 -35.11
N ASP A 27 3.10 39.78 -36.23
CA ASP A 27 4.08 40.32 -37.19
C ASP A 27 4.38 41.82 -36.96
N GLY A 28 3.78 42.41 -35.91
CA GLY A 28 3.88 43.85 -35.61
C GLY A 28 2.65 44.65 -36.03
N ASP A 29 1.78 44.10 -36.88
CA ASP A 29 0.54 44.74 -37.35
C ASP A 29 -0.71 43.93 -36.97
N LEU A 30 -0.68 42.61 -37.17
CA LEU A 30 -1.76 41.68 -36.84
C LEU A 30 -1.33 40.70 -35.75
N THR A 31 -2.32 40.07 -35.13
CA THR A 31 -2.13 39.01 -34.14
C THR A 31 -3.01 37.81 -34.45
N ASP A 32 -2.53 36.62 -34.13
CA ASP A 32 -3.33 35.39 -34.16
C ASP A 32 -3.11 34.59 -32.86
N GLU A 33 -4.12 33.82 -32.44
CA GLU A 33 -4.05 32.98 -31.23
C GLU A 33 -3.88 31.51 -31.60
N GLY A 34 -2.88 30.87 -31.00
CA GLY A 34 -2.68 29.43 -31.04
C GLY A 34 -2.98 28.77 -29.70
N MET A 35 -3.42 27.52 -29.73
CA MET A 35 -3.56 26.68 -28.53
C MET A 35 -2.60 25.51 -28.61
N VAL A 36 -1.92 25.24 -27.50
CA VAL A 36 -1.15 24.02 -27.29
C VAL A 36 -1.90 23.17 -26.28
N SER A 37 -2.20 21.93 -26.65
CA SER A 37 -2.72 20.92 -25.74
C SER A 37 -1.60 19.96 -25.35
N VAL A 38 -1.55 19.62 -24.07
CA VAL A 38 -0.63 18.64 -23.50
C VAL A 38 -1.45 17.55 -22.82
N THR A 39 -1.09 16.29 -23.04
CA THR A 39 -1.65 15.17 -22.28
C THR A 39 -0.55 14.58 -21.42
N VAL A 40 -0.75 14.60 -20.11
CA VAL A 40 0.13 13.95 -19.14
C VAL A 40 -0.38 12.53 -18.94
N ALA A 41 0.39 11.57 -19.46
CA ALA A 41 0.05 10.15 -19.33
C ALA A 41 0.18 9.69 -17.88
N ASN A 42 -0.67 8.75 -17.47
CA ASN A 42 -0.50 8.11 -16.17
C ASN A 42 0.76 7.21 -16.21
N VAL A 43 1.57 7.27 -15.17
CA VAL A 43 2.69 6.36 -14.93
C VAL A 43 2.37 5.64 -13.63
N ASN A 44 2.33 4.31 -13.68
CA ASN A 44 2.03 3.49 -12.50
C ASN A 44 3.03 3.77 -11.37
N HIS A 45 2.51 4.08 -10.20
CA HIS A 45 3.23 4.17 -8.94
C HIS A 45 3.15 2.81 -8.25
N ALA A 46 4.27 2.31 -7.74
CA ALA A 46 4.22 1.07 -6.99
C ALA A 46 3.50 1.30 -5.63
N PRO A 47 2.80 0.29 -5.10
CA PRO A 47 2.08 0.43 -3.85
C PRO A 47 3.06 0.62 -2.68
N VAL A 48 2.59 1.33 -1.66
CA VAL A 48 3.30 1.54 -0.40
C VAL A 48 2.69 0.62 0.65
N ALA A 49 3.47 -0.36 1.10
CA ALA A 49 3.10 -1.26 2.17
C ALA A 49 3.65 -0.78 3.52
N VAL A 50 2.98 -1.10 4.63
CA VAL A 50 3.34 -0.70 5.99
C VAL A 50 3.32 -1.91 6.93
N ASP A 51 4.25 -1.96 7.90
CA ASP A 51 4.30 -3.05 8.88
C ASP A 51 3.02 -3.15 9.73
N ASP A 52 2.65 -4.38 10.10
CA ASP A 52 1.48 -4.68 10.93
C ASP A 52 1.85 -5.34 12.26
N ALA A 53 0.94 -5.24 13.22
CA ALA A 53 1.05 -5.93 14.51
C ALA A 53 -0.29 -6.48 14.99
N TYR A 54 -0.29 -7.73 15.45
CA TYR A 54 -1.45 -8.41 16.00
C TYR A 54 -1.11 -9.13 17.30
N THR A 55 -2.14 -9.46 18.08
CA THR A 55 -2.01 -10.25 19.32
C THR A 55 -3.01 -11.39 19.33
N VAL A 56 -2.61 -12.54 19.87
CA VAL A 56 -3.49 -13.70 20.05
C VAL A 56 -3.13 -14.44 21.33
N PHE A 57 -4.06 -15.18 21.91
CA PHE A 57 -3.74 -16.07 23.02
C PHE A 57 -3.13 -17.38 22.51
N VAL A 58 -2.22 -17.95 23.29
CA VAL A 58 -1.66 -19.29 23.04
C VAL A 58 -2.78 -20.32 22.82
N ASN A 59 -2.53 -21.27 21.92
CA ASN A 59 -3.47 -22.34 21.55
C ASN A 59 -4.81 -21.87 20.95
N MET A 60 -4.91 -20.60 20.52
CA MET A 60 -6.10 -20.05 19.85
C MET A 60 -5.72 -19.54 18.46
N PRO A 61 -6.49 -19.85 17.41
CA PRO A 61 -6.27 -19.23 16.11
C PRO A 61 -6.60 -17.74 16.15
N LEU A 62 -5.78 -16.96 15.46
CA LEU A 62 -6.04 -15.58 15.11
C LEU A 62 -6.69 -15.54 13.72
N THR A 63 -7.93 -15.08 13.65
CA THR A 63 -8.63 -14.84 12.38
C THR A 63 -8.82 -13.34 12.18
N VAL A 64 -8.25 -12.80 11.10
CA VAL A 64 -8.32 -11.38 10.77
C VAL A 64 -9.06 -11.20 9.44
N SER A 65 -10.11 -10.39 9.46
CA SER A 65 -10.87 -10.04 8.26
C SER A 65 -10.10 -9.06 7.38
N ASN A 66 -10.47 -8.94 6.10
CA ASN A 66 -9.83 -7.99 5.18
C ASN A 66 -9.90 -6.51 5.63
N GLN A 67 -10.91 -6.12 6.43
CA GLN A 67 -11.04 -4.74 6.96
C GLN A 67 -10.00 -4.42 8.03
N ASP A 68 -9.47 -5.44 8.69
CA ASP A 68 -8.45 -5.34 9.73
C ASP A 68 -7.14 -6.05 9.34
N GLY A 69 -7.09 -6.54 8.10
CA GLY A 69 -6.00 -7.33 7.54
C GLY A 69 -4.81 -6.47 7.13
N VAL A 70 -3.83 -7.12 6.53
CA VAL A 70 -2.54 -6.50 6.23
C VAL A 70 -2.62 -5.36 5.23
N LEU A 71 -3.67 -5.33 4.39
CA LEU A 71 -3.84 -4.26 3.39
C LEU A 71 -4.49 -2.99 3.96
N LYS A 72 -4.88 -2.95 5.25
CA LYS A 72 -5.67 -1.85 5.83
C LYS A 72 -4.92 -0.52 5.85
N ASN A 73 -3.63 -0.57 6.13
CA ASN A 73 -2.71 0.57 6.24
C ASN A 73 -1.87 0.77 4.97
N ASP A 74 -2.07 -0.06 3.95
CA ASP A 74 -1.38 0.01 2.67
C ASP A 74 -2.10 0.98 1.73
N SER A 75 -1.35 1.55 0.79
CA SER A 75 -1.89 2.54 -0.14
C SER A 75 -1.26 2.44 -1.52
N ASP A 76 -2.02 2.90 -2.51
CA ASP A 76 -1.56 3.12 -3.86
C ASP A 76 -1.98 4.52 -4.32
N LEU A 77 -1.07 5.25 -4.97
CA LEU A 77 -1.30 6.64 -5.35
C LEU A 77 -2.27 6.76 -6.54
N ASP A 78 -2.29 5.75 -7.42
CA ASP A 78 -3.17 5.69 -8.58
C ASP A 78 -4.57 5.15 -8.22
N GLY A 79 -4.71 4.62 -7.00
CA GLY A 79 -5.97 4.06 -6.49
C GLY A 79 -6.23 2.65 -7.00
N ASP A 80 -5.18 1.95 -7.44
CA ASP A 80 -5.28 0.59 -7.95
C ASP A 80 -5.65 -0.41 -6.84
N ASN A 81 -6.25 -1.53 -7.24
CA ASN A 81 -6.64 -2.57 -6.29
C ASN A 81 -5.41 -3.30 -5.75
N LEU A 82 -5.26 -3.32 -4.43
CA LEU A 82 -4.15 -3.96 -3.75
C LEU A 82 -4.37 -5.47 -3.53
N ILE A 83 -3.29 -6.24 -3.71
CA ILE A 83 -3.25 -7.70 -3.50
C ILE A 83 -2.07 -8.04 -2.59
N ALA A 84 -2.34 -8.74 -1.49
CA ALA A 84 -1.31 -9.25 -0.58
C ALA A 84 -0.63 -10.50 -1.14
N ILE A 85 0.70 -10.51 -1.16
CA ILE A 85 1.54 -11.62 -1.62
C ILE A 85 2.50 -12.03 -0.51
N LEU A 86 2.35 -13.26 -0.01
CA LEU A 86 3.24 -13.82 1.00
C LEU A 86 4.67 -13.94 0.45
N VAL A 87 5.66 -13.48 1.22
CA VAL A 87 7.09 -13.59 0.89
C VAL A 87 7.74 -14.68 1.72
N ASP A 88 7.59 -14.61 3.04
CA ASP A 88 8.08 -15.63 3.96
C ASP A 88 7.06 -15.88 5.07
N GLY A 89 6.94 -17.13 5.48
CA GLY A 89 5.93 -17.59 6.43
C GLY A 89 6.33 -17.42 7.89
N THR A 90 5.44 -17.88 8.78
CA THR A 90 5.69 -17.94 10.22
C THR A 90 6.61 -19.10 10.61
N SER A 91 7.38 -18.94 11.70
CA SER A 91 8.28 -19.97 12.21
C SER A 91 7.64 -20.85 13.31
N HIS A 92 6.58 -20.36 13.96
CA HIS A 92 5.98 -20.99 15.13
C HIS A 92 4.46 -21.17 15.00
N GLY A 93 4.02 -21.67 13.85
CA GLY A 93 2.63 -22.00 13.60
C GLY A 93 2.35 -22.29 12.14
N SER A 94 1.08 -22.17 11.76
CA SER A 94 0.65 -22.18 10.37
C SER A 94 -0.04 -20.87 10.02
N LEU A 95 0.26 -20.33 8.84
CA LEU A 95 -0.34 -19.12 8.30
C LEU A 95 -1.06 -19.43 6.98
N GLN A 96 -2.27 -18.89 6.84
CA GLN A 96 -2.98 -18.77 5.57
C GLN A 96 -3.28 -17.30 5.31
N LEU A 97 -2.50 -16.67 4.43
CA LEU A 97 -2.74 -15.30 3.95
C LEU A 97 -3.52 -15.34 2.63
N ASN A 98 -4.61 -14.58 2.55
CA ASN A 98 -5.41 -14.43 1.35
C ASN A 98 -5.02 -13.14 0.60
N ALA A 99 -5.31 -13.12 -0.71
CA ALA A 99 -5.03 -11.99 -1.59
C ALA A 99 -5.69 -10.67 -1.16
N ASP A 100 -6.85 -10.73 -0.48
CA ASP A 100 -7.57 -9.55 0.03
C ASP A 100 -7.03 -9.02 1.37
N GLY A 101 -5.90 -9.55 1.82
CA GLY A 101 -5.24 -9.15 3.06
C GLY A 101 -5.82 -9.81 4.33
N SER A 102 -6.92 -10.56 4.23
CA SER A 102 -7.40 -11.39 5.34
C SER A 102 -6.45 -12.56 5.59
N PHE A 103 -6.36 -13.02 6.84
CA PHE A 103 -5.54 -14.19 7.15
C PHE A 103 -6.03 -14.96 8.37
N VAL A 104 -5.58 -16.22 8.46
CA VAL A 104 -5.68 -17.05 9.66
C VAL A 104 -4.28 -17.48 10.06
N TYR A 105 -3.93 -17.23 11.31
CA TYR A 105 -2.71 -17.74 11.94
C TYR A 105 -3.08 -18.67 13.10
N THR A 106 -2.50 -19.86 13.13
CA THR A 106 -2.64 -20.80 14.25
C THR A 106 -1.27 -21.02 14.87
N PRO A 107 -1.02 -20.56 16.11
CA PRO A 107 0.24 -20.83 16.80
C PRO A 107 0.51 -22.32 16.93
N ALA A 108 1.78 -22.72 16.93
CA ALA A 108 2.19 -24.04 17.37
C ALA A 108 1.71 -24.28 18.81
N ALA A 109 1.44 -25.55 19.15
CA ALA A 109 0.96 -25.91 20.47
C ALA A 109 1.91 -25.39 21.56
N ASP A 110 1.33 -24.74 22.57
CA ASP A 110 2.00 -24.15 23.73
C ASP A 110 3.05 -23.06 23.42
N PHE A 111 3.13 -22.59 22.17
CA PHE A 111 4.00 -21.47 21.81
C PHE A 111 3.49 -20.16 22.41
N TYR A 112 4.40 -19.43 23.05
CA TYR A 112 4.19 -18.06 23.50
C TYR A 112 5.43 -17.23 23.16
N GLY A 113 5.25 -15.95 22.87
CA GLY A 113 6.31 -15.08 22.36
C GLY A 113 5.93 -14.45 21.03
N THR A 114 6.92 -13.97 20.30
CA THR A 114 6.74 -13.30 19.02
C THR A 114 6.96 -14.27 17.86
N ASP A 115 6.04 -14.27 16.91
CA ASP A 115 6.21 -14.86 15.58
C ASP A 115 6.01 -13.76 14.53
N SER A 116 6.43 -14.01 13.30
CA SER A 116 6.32 -13.03 12.22
C SER A 116 6.25 -13.68 10.85
N PHE A 117 5.62 -13.00 9.91
CA PHE A 117 5.71 -13.31 8.48
C PHE A 117 5.96 -12.03 7.69
N THR A 118 6.37 -12.16 6.44
CA THR A 118 6.59 -10.99 5.57
C THR A 118 5.74 -11.08 4.30
N TYR A 119 5.30 -9.93 3.81
CA TYR A 119 4.51 -9.84 2.58
C TYR A 119 4.90 -8.63 1.74
N LYS A 120 4.42 -8.62 0.50
CA LYS A 120 4.42 -7.47 -0.41
C LYS A 120 3.01 -7.22 -0.91
N VAL A 121 2.77 -5.99 -1.35
CA VAL A 121 1.56 -5.59 -2.05
C VAL A 121 1.83 -5.58 -3.56
N PHE A 122 0.86 -6.05 -4.33
CA PHE A 122 0.83 -5.99 -5.79
C PHE A 122 -0.40 -5.20 -6.24
N ASP A 123 -0.22 -4.23 -7.13
CA ASP A 123 -1.28 -3.36 -7.68
C ASP A 123 -1.84 -3.87 -9.02
N GLY A 124 -1.26 -4.93 -9.59
CA GLY A 124 -1.55 -5.40 -10.96
C GLY A 124 -0.41 -5.17 -11.96
N SER A 125 0.56 -4.33 -11.61
CA SER A 125 1.69 -3.89 -12.44
C SER A 125 3.03 -3.98 -11.71
N ALA A 126 3.12 -3.49 -10.48
CA ALA A 126 4.31 -3.34 -9.67
C ALA A 126 4.11 -3.88 -8.24
N HIS A 127 5.23 -4.13 -7.57
CA HIS A 127 5.24 -4.59 -6.18
C HIS A 127 5.79 -3.53 -5.23
N SER A 128 5.28 -3.51 -4.02
CA SER A 128 5.85 -2.74 -2.91
C SER A 128 7.21 -3.29 -2.46
N SER A 129 7.84 -2.56 -1.53
CA SER A 129 8.87 -3.14 -0.65
C SER A 129 8.27 -4.23 0.25
N THR A 130 9.11 -5.17 0.68
CA THR A 130 8.70 -6.18 1.67
C THR A 130 8.51 -5.52 3.04
N VAL A 131 7.42 -5.86 3.71
CA VAL A 131 7.10 -5.43 5.09
C VAL A 131 6.83 -6.64 5.98
N THR A 132 6.86 -6.40 7.29
CA THR A 132 6.76 -7.44 8.33
C THR A 132 5.44 -7.33 9.08
N VAL A 133 4.80 -8.48 9.29
CA VAL A 133 3.68 -8.62 10.22
C VAL A 133 4.19 -9.30 11.47
N THR A 134 4.03 -8.64 12.62
CA THR A 134 4.43 -9.16 13.93
C THR A 134 3.22 -9.71 14.68
N ILE A 135 3.31 -10.93 15.20
CA ILE A 135 2.26 -11.56 15.99
C ILE A 135 2.77 -11.85 17.40
N SER A 136 2.16 -11.24 18.41
CA SER A 136 2.44 -11.51 19.82
C SER A 136 1.48 -12.58 20.35
N VAL A 137 2.01 -13.75 20.68
CA VAL A 137 1.27 -14.87 21.28
C VAL A 137 1.42 -14.82 22.80
N GLN A 138 0.33 -14.50 23.49
CA GLN A 138 0.31 -14.26 24.93
C GLN A 138 -0.37 -15.38 25.70
N VAL A 139 0.06 -15.57 26.94
CA VAL A 139 -0.64 -16.44 27.90
C VAL A 139 -1.76 -15.62 28.56
N PRO A 140 -2.97 -16.16 28.72
CA PRO A 140 -4.02 -15.50 29.48
C PRO A 140 -3.54 -15.20 30.91
N ILE A 141 -3.78 -13.98 31.38
CA ILE A 141 -3.56 -13.67 32.80
C ILE A 141 -4.65 -14.34 33.64
N PHE A 142 -4.26 -15.29 34.50
CA PHE A 142 -5.16 -15.81 35.52
C PHE A 142 -4.95 -15.00 36.80
N LEU A 143 -5.95 -14.20 37.20
CA LEU A 143 -5.97 -13.63 38.54
C LEU A 143 -6.05 -14.80 39.54
N PRO A 144 -5.28 -14.79 40.66
CA PRO A 144 -5.45 -15.79 41.69
C PRO A 144 -6.89 -15.70 42.23
N LEU A 145 -7.64 -16.80 42.14
CA LEU A 145 -8.91 -16.94 42.85
C LEU A 145 -8.62 -16.85 44.34
N ILE A 146 -8.93 -15.71 44.96
CA ILE A 146 -8.99 -15.62 46.41
C ILE A 146 -10.26 -16.38 46.81
N ASN A 147 -10.12 -17.65 47.21
CA ASN A 147 -11.20 -18.34 47.90
C ASN A 147 -11.35 -17.69 49.28
N GLY A 148 -12.42 -16.92 49.44
CA GLY A 148 -12.88 -16.39 50.72
C GLY A 148 -13.57 -17.45 51.58
#